data_AF-A0A7X9EH59-F1
#
_entry.id   AF-A0A7X9EH59-F1
#
_cell.length_a   1.000
_cell.length_b   1.000
_cell.length_c   1.000
_cell.angle_alpha   90.00
_cell.angle_beta   90.00
_cell.angle_gamma   90.00
#
_symmetry.space_group_name_H-M   'P 1'
#
loop_
_entity.id
_entity.type
_entity.pdbx_description
1 polymer ?
#
loop_
_entity_poly.entity_id
_entity_poly.type
_entity_poly.pdbx_seq_one_letter_code
_entity_poly.pdbx_strand_id
1 'polypeptide(L)'
;MSGEVSIQNQLLNLVRKEKTLITVFLVSGKKFVGFVIGFDRYTVHLRCRDFDQIIFKHAITNISVPKAVMQKLPLMNGADRYDAIEASFPAEEQMSEPEPREE
;
A
#
# COMPACT_ATOMS: atom_id res chain seq x y z
N MET A 1 -9.14 2.53 -28.27
CA MET A 1 -9.23 1.60 -27.12
C MET A 1 -9.03 2.40 -25.86
N SER A 2 -10.12 2.86 -25.25
CA SER A 2 -10.11 3.52 -23.94
C SER A 2 -9.70 2.50 -22.89
N GLY A 3 -8.38 2.35 -22.69
CA GLY A 3 -7.85 1.51 -21.63
C GLY A 3 -8.33 2.07 -20.30
N GLU A 4 -9.31 1.42 -19.69
CA GLU A 4 -9.69 1.67 -18.30
C GLU A 4 -8.41 1.72 -17.49
N VAL A 5 -8.09 2.91 -16.97
CA VAL A 5 -6.88 3.12 -16.21
C VAL A 5 -7.10 2.42 -14.87
N SER A 6 -6.72 1.14 -14.79
CA SER A 6 -6.87 0.30 -13.60
C SER A 6 -6.31 0.99 -12.37
N ILE A 7 -7.04 0.91 -11.25
CA ILE A 7 -6.63 1.40 -9.92
C ILE A 7 -5.20 0.95 -9.58
N GLN A 8 -4.82 -0.28 -9.96
CA GLN A 8 -3.48 -0.81 -9.74
C GLN A 8 -2.43 0.01 -10.49
N ASN A 9 -2.66 0.28 -11.77
CA ASN A 9 -1.72 1.04 -12.60
C ASN A 9 -1.64 2.49 -12.14
N GLN A 10 -2.76 3.09 -11.72
CA GLN A 10 -2.77 4.44 -11.15
C GLN A 10 -1.92 4.50 -9.88
N LEU A 11 -2.16 3.58 -8.94
CA LEU A 11 -1.45 3.52 -7.67
C LEU A 11 0.06 3.32 -7.89
N LEU A 12 0.43 2.30 -8.66
CA LEU A 12 1.84 1.99 -8.94
C LEU A 12 2.55 3.13 -9.68
N ASN A 13 1.86 3.84 -10.58
CA ASN A 13 2.44 5.00 -11.25
C ASN A 13 2.60 6.20 -10.31
N LEU A 14 1.64 6.43 -9.41
CA LEU A 14 1.70 7.50 -8.41
C LEU A 14 2.89 7.30 -7.47
N VAL A 15 3.00 6.14 -6.82
CA VAL A 15 4.10 5.84 -5.89
C VAL A 15 5.47 5.85 -6.57
N ARG A 16 5.54 5.46 -7.85
CA ARG A 16 6.76 5.53 -8.66
C ARG A 16 7.18 6.98 -8.92
N LYS A 17 6.24 7.83 -9.35
CA LYS A 17 6.51 9.25 -9.64
C LYS A 17 6.91 10.04 -8.40
N GLU A 18 6.20 9.82 -7.29
CA GLU A 18 6.45 10.51 -6.02
C GLU A 18 7.61 9.91 -5.22
N LYS A 19 8.21 8.80 -5.69
CA LYS A 19 9.22 8.03 -4.96
C LYS A 19 8.76 7.77 -3.52
N THR A 20 7.53 7.31 -3.37
CA THR A 20 6.95 6.99 -2.06
C THR A 20 7.59 5.70 -1.53
N LEU A 21 7.98 5.71 -0.26
CA LEU A 21 8.37 4.49 0.43
C LEU A 21 7.13 3.62 0.67
N ILE A 22 7.12 2.40 0.13
CA ILE A 22 6.00 1.47 0.23
C ILE A 22 6.41 0.18 0.95
N THR A 23 5.43 -0.57 1.45
CA THR A 23 5.65 -1.93 1.94
C THR A 23 4.88 -2.91 1.06
N VAL A 24 5.59 -3.92 0.53
CA VAL A 24 5.02 -5.01 -0.25
C VAL A 24 5.01 -6.26 0.62
N PHE A 25 3.84 -6.87 0.80
CA PHE A 25 3.67 -8.10 1.55
C PHE A 25 3.56 -9.27 0.58
N LEU A 26 4.29 -10.35 0.86
CA LEU A 26 4.28 -11.54 0.03
C LEU A 26 3.34 -12.61 0.59
N VAL A 27 2.95 -13.55 -0.27
CA VAL A 27 2.17 -14.76 0.10
C VAL A 27 2.93 -15.60 1.12
N SER A 28 4.27 -15.56 1.09
CA SER A 28 5.12 -16.25 2.07
C SER A 28 5.11 -15.60 3.47
N GLY A 29 4.48 -14.43 3.64
CA GLY A 29 4.49 -13.66 4.90
C GLY A 29 5.71 -12.73 5.06
N LYS A 30 6.71 -12.80 4.17
CA LYS A 30 7.81 -11.82 4.14
C LYS A 30 7.33 -10.46 3.63
N LYS A 31 8.00 -9.40 4.05
CA LYS A 31 7.75 -8.03 3.55
C LYS A 31 9.00 -7.39 2.98
N PHE A 32 8.82 -6.59 1.95
CA PHE A 32 9.84 -5.70 1.41
C PHE A 32 9.42 -4.26 1.58
N VAL A 33 10.37 -3.42 1.99
CA VAL A 33 10.18 -1.97 2.13
C VAL A 33 11.11 -1.29 1.15
N GLY A 34 10.57 -0.44 0.29
CA GLY A 34 11.36 0.17 -0.78
C GLY A 34 10.57 1.12 -1.67
N PHE A 35 11.20 1.51 -2.78
CA PHE A 35 10.64 2.44 -3.76
C PHE A 35 10.34 1.71 -5.06
N VAL A 36 9.18 1.98 -5.66
CA VAL A 36 8.85 1.45 -6.99
C VAL A 36 9.66 2.20 -8.04
N ILE A 37 10.51 1.49 -8.76
CA ILE A 37 11.29 2.03 -9.88
C ILE A 37 10.52 1.87 -11.19
N GLY A 38 9.81 0.75 -11.34
CA GLY A 38 9.03 0.42 -12.52
C GLY A 38 8.09 -0.74 -12.25
N PHE A 39 7.16 -0.97 -13.17
CA PHE A 39 6.25 -2.11 -13.12
C PHE A 39 5.73 -2.41 -14.52
N ASP A 40 5.31 -3.65 -14.73
CA ASP A 40 4.63 -4.08 -15.93
C ASP A 40 3.35 -4.84 -15.57
N ARG A 41 2.83 -5.67 -16.48
CA ARG A 41 1.64 -6.49 -16.25
C ARG A 41 1.82 -7.49 -15.12
N TYR A 42 3.00 -8.10 -14.98
CA TYR A 42 3.28 -9.25 -14.13
C TYR A 42 4.26 -8.98 -12.98
N THR A 43 5.03 -7.89 -13.04
CA THR A 43 6.13 -7.62 -12.13
C THR A 43 6.12 -6.19 -11.60
N VAL A 44 6.79 -6.01 -10.46
CA VAL A 44 7.11 -4.72 -9.85
C VAL A 44 8.61 -4.69 -9.56
N HIS A 45 9.31 -3.71 -10.12
CA HIS A 45 10.71 -3.44 -9.83
C HIS A 45 10.78 -2.53 -8.59
N LEU A 46 11.30 -3.08 -7.50
CA LEU A 46 11.42 -2.42 -6.20
C LEU A 46 12.91 -2.22 -5.88
N ARG A 47 13.27 -0.98 -5.53
CA ARG A 47 14.58 -0.65 -4.96
C ARG A 47 14.50 -0.68 -3.45
N CYS A 48 15.25 -1.60 -2.85
CA CYS A 48 15.52 -1.66 -1.42
C CYS A 48 16.94 -1.14 -1.17
N ARG A 49 17.22 -0.63 0.04
CA ARG A 49 18.47 0.09 0.41
C ARG A 49 19.69 -0.18 -0.49
N ASP A 50 20.12 -1.44 -0.54
CA ASP A 50 21.37 -1.84 -1.18
C ASP A 50 21.19 -2.71 -2.43
N PHE A 51 19.93 -3.02 -2.81
CA PHE A 51 19.66 -3.92 -3.94
C PHE A 51 18.35 -3.59 -4.66
N ASP A 52 18.42 -3.72 -5.99
CA ASP A 52 17.29 -3.70 -6.89
C ASP A 52 16.74 -5.12 -7.03
N GLN A 53 15.42 -5.27 -6.96
CA GLN A 53 14.77 -6.57 -7.09
C GLN A 53 13.48 -6.48 -7.89
N ILE A 54 13.20 -7.53 -8.65
CA ILE A 54 11.95 -7.70 -9.37
C ILE A 54 11.07 -8.66 -8.58
N ILE A 55 9.89 -8.19 -8.20
CA ILE A 55 8.90 -8.97 -7.46
C ILE A 55 7.79 -9.35 -8.43
N PHE A 56 7.49 -10.63 -8.54
CA PHE A 56 6.36 -11.10 -9.33
C PHE A 56 5.04 -10.84 -8.60
N LYS A 57 4.04 -10.30 -9.29
CA LYS A 57 2.75 -9.94 -8.69
C LYS A 57 1.98 -11.13 -8.10
N HIS A 58 2.17 -12.34 -8.65
CA HIS A 58 1.54 -13.55 -8.10
C HIS A 58 2.06 -13.91 -6.69
N ALA A 59 3.23 -13.39 -6.32
CA ALA A 59 3.81 -13.59 -4.99
C ALA A 59 3.39 -12.49 -4.00
N ILE A 60 2.68 -11.45 -4.44
CA ILE A 60 2.27 -10.30 -3.62
C ILE A 60 0.85 -10.53 -3.10
N THR A 61 0.63 -10.34 -1.80
CA THR A 61 -0.70 -10.35 -1.19
C THR A 61 -1.32 -8.95 -1.14
N ASN A 62 -0.56 -7.97 -0.68
CA ASN A 62 -1.01 -6.57 -0.64
C ASN A 62 0.17 -5.58 -0.70
N ILE A 63 -0.15 -4.33 -0.99
CA ILE A 63 0.79 -3.21 -1.02
C ILE A 63 0.26 -2.13 -0.07
N SER A 64 1.04 -1.77 0.93
CA SER A 64 0.74 -0.70 1.87
C SER A 64 1.48 0.58 1.48
N VAL A 65 0.73 1.68 1.46
CA VAL A 65 1.21 3.03 1.15
C VAL A 65 0.69 4.01 2.22
N PRO A 66 1.30 5.20 2.39
CA PRO A 66 0.76 6.23 3.27
C PRO A 66 -0.67 6.64 2.87
N LYS A 67 -1.54 6.94 3.85
CA LYS A 67 -2.94 7.35 3.62
C LYS A 67 -3.06 8.55 2.66
N ALA A 68 -2.15 9.52 2.79
CA ALA A 68 -2.07 10.70 1.91
C ALA A 68 -1.83 10.35 0.42
N VAL A 69 -1.22 9.20 0.11
CA VAL A 69 -1.05 8.74 -1.27
C VAL A 69 -2.36 8.15 -1.80
N MET A 70 -3.07 7.34 -0.99
CA MET A 70 -4.37 6.80 -1.39
C MET A 70 -5.41 7.89 -1.67
N GLN A 71 -5.42 8.96 -0.86
CA GLN A 71 -6.36 10.09 -1.05
C GLN A 71 -6.18 10.83 -2.39
N LYS A 72 -5.01 10.74 -3.03
CA LYS A 72 -4.73 11.40 -4.33
C LYS A 72 -5.25 10.61 -5.53
N LEU A 73 -5.76 9.39 -5.33
CA LEU A 73 -6.09 8.48 -6.43
C LEU A 73 -7.46 8.85 -7.04
N PRO A 74 -7.57 9.11 -8.37
CA PRO A 74 -8.79 9.67 -8.97
C PRO A 74 -10.04 8.78 -8.87
N LEU A 75 -9.86 7.47 -8.68
CA LEU A 75 -10.96 6.52 -8.47
C LEU A 75 -11.42 6.43 -7.00
N MET A 76 -10.76 7.16 -6.09
CA MET A 76 -11.15 7.31 -4.69
C MET A 76 -11.78 8.68 -4.40
N ASN A 77 -12.25 9.40 -5.43
CA ASN A 77 -13.21 10.51 -5.30
C ASN A 77 -14.61 10.02 -4.83
N GLY A 78 -14.65 8.98 -4.01
CA GLY A 78 -15.67 8.72 -3.01
C GLY A 78 -15.04 8.94 -1.64
N ALA A 79 -14.58 10.17 -1.38
CA ALA A 79 -14.08 10.61 -0.08
C ALA A 79 -15.09 10.33 1.05
N ASP A 80 -16.36 10.11 0.72
CA ASP A 80 -17.42 9.82 1.68
C ASP A 80 -17.42 8.37 2.20
N ARG A 81 -16.81 7.38 1.52
CA ARG A 81 -16.99 5.96 1.92
C ARG A 81 -15.96 5.43 2.91
N TYR A 82 -14.69 5.82 2.83
CA TYR A 82 -13.67 5.33 3.76
C TYR A 82 -13.71 6.07 5.09
N ASP A 83 -13.88 7.40 5.08
CA ASP A 83 -14.02 8.17 6.32
C ASP A 83 -15.34 7.83 7.05
N ALA A 84 -16.41 7.49 6.33
CA ALA A 84 -17.65 6.98 6.94
C ALA A 84 -17.47 5.58 7.56
N ILE A 85 -16.66 4.71 6.94
CA ILE A 85 -16.36 3.38 7.48
C ILE A 85 -15.45 3.50 8.71
N GLU A 86 -14.38 4.32 8.68
CA GLU A 86 -13.54 4.62 9.85
C GLU A 86 -14.34 5.26 10.98
N ALA A 87 -15.24 6.21 10.69
CA ALA A 87 -16.13 6.83 11.67
C ALA A 87 -17.20 5.87 12.23
N SER A 88 -17.40 4.72 11.60
CA SER A 88 -18.29 3.65 12.08
C SER A 88 -17.61 2.68 13.05
N PHE A 89 -16.29 2.76 13.23
CA PHE A 89 -15.56 1.98 14.23
C PHE A 89 -15.41 2.80 15.53
N PRO A 90 -15.90 2.30 16.68
CA PRO A 90 -15.78 3.03 17.94
C PRO A 90 -14.31 3.15 18.40
N ALA A 91 -13.95 4.31 18.92
CA ALA A 91 -12.58 4.67 19.33
C ALA A 91 -12.01 3.82 20.49
N GLU A 92 -12.85 3.03 21.16
CA GLU A 92 -12.48 2.25 22.36
C GLU A 92 -11.52 1.09 22.07
N GLU A 93 -11.41 0.62 20.84
CA GLU A 93 -10.51 -0.48 20.47
C GLU A 93 -9.05 -0.03 20.24
N GLN A 94 -8.77 1.28 20.31
CA GLN A 94 -7.45 1.87 20.05
C GLN A 94 -6.61 2.17 21.31
N MET A 95 -7.11 1.88 22.51
CA MET A 95 -6.35 1.96 23.76
C MET A 95 -6.60 0.73 24.64
N SER A 96 -5.90 -0.35 24.37
CA SER A 96 -5.54 -1.32 25.42
C SER A 96 -4.03 -1.49 25.40
N GLU A 97 -3.32 -0.57 26.05
CA GLU A 97 -1.99 -0.89 26.54
C GLU A 97 -2.11 -2.12 27.45
N PRO A 98 -1.26 -3.14 27.31
CA PRO A 98 -1.24 -4.22 28.29
C PRO A 98 -0.73 -3.64 29.60
N GLU A 99 -1.52 -3.74 30.68
CA GLU A 99 -1.04 -3.37 32.01
C GLU A 99 0.29 -4.09 32.31
N PRO A 100 1.27 -3.40 32.91
CA PRO A 100 2.48 -4.06 33.35
C PRO A 100 2.10 -5.08 34.41
N ARG A 101 2.46 -6.35 34.18
CA ARG A 101 2.29 -7.39 35.19
C ARG A 101 3.18 -7.05 36.37
N GLU A 102 2.58 -6.55 37.45
CA GLU A 102 3.19 -6.59 38.76
C GLU A 102 3.32 -8.07 39.20
N GLU A 103 4.43 -8.35 39.89
CA GLU A 103 5.09 -9.65 40.10
C GLU A 103 4.22 -10.82 40.62
#